data_AF-A0A935H0P8-F1
#
_entry.id   AF-A0A935H0P8-F1
#
_cell.length_a   1.000
_cell.length_b   1.000
_cell.length_c   1.000
_cell.angle_alpha   90.00
_cell.angle_beta   90.00
_cell.angle_gamma   90.00
#
_symmetry.space_group_name_H-M   'P 1'
#
loop_
_entity.id
_entity.type
_entity.pdbx_description
1 polymer ?
#
loop_
_entity_poly.entity_id
_entity_poly.type
_entity_poly.pdbx_seq_one_letter_code
_entity_poly.pdbx_strand_id
1 'polypeptide(L)'
;MACDAKGGDVLDYEMQADGVDFVTAAKALGAWVDDGHERRPDTKPFVLSARQAMEIIAFEALFLLCCAGTLRNGNPLTPGDMDRLATCTGRIRALSEEFA
;
A
#
# COMPACT_ATOMS: atom_id res chain seq x y z
N MET A 1 26.71 42.45 -11.72
CA MET A 1 25.58 41.55 -12.04
C MET A 1 25.68 40.38 -11.07
N ALA A 2 25.11 40.53 -9.88
CA ALA A 2 25.06 39.46 -8.89
C ALA A 2 23.66 38.84 -9.02
N CYS A 3 23.57 37.61 -9.52
CA CYS A 3 22.32 36.86 -9.46
C CYS A 3 21.95 36.67 -7.99
N ASP A 4 20.76 37.14 -7.59
CA ASP A 4 20.24 37.09 -6.22
C ASP A 4 19.72 35.68 -5.85
N ALA A 5 20.11 34.66 -6.62
CA ALA A 5 19.75 33.26 -6.40
C ALA A 5 20.55 32.69 -5.22
N LYS A 6 19.85 32.06 -4.26
CA LYS A 6 20.43 31.51 -3.03
C LYS A 6 19.94 30.08 -2.86
N GLY A 7 20.72 29.12 -3.38
CA GLY A 7 20.53 27.70 -3.12
C GLY A 7 21.32 27.25 -1.88
N GLY A 8 20.79 26.28 -1.12
CA GLY A 8 21.52 25.65 -0.01
C GLY A 8 22.71 24.81 -0.49
N ASP A 9 22.64 24.32 -1.73
CA ASP A 9 23.71 23.66 -2.48
C ASP A 9 23.75 24.13 -3.94
N VAL A 10 24.66 23.54 -4.73
CA VAL A 10 24.87 23.89 -6.15
C VAL A 10 23.65 23.53 -7.01
N LEU A 11 22.91 22.48 -6.65
CA LEU A 11 21.74 22.04 -7.39
C LEU A 11 20.56 22.98 -7.18
N ASP A 12 20.29 23.35 -5.93
CA ASP A 12 19.29 24.35 -5.58
C ASP A 12 19.59 25.70 -6.24
N TYR A 13 20.87 26.07 -6.32
CA TYR A 13 21.27 27.31 -7.00
C TYR A 13 20.95 27.25 -8.49
N GLU A 14 21.30 26.17 -9.18
CA GLU A 14 21.02 25.99 -10.61
C GLU A 14 19.52 26.02 -10.90
N MET A 15 18.72 25.33 -10.07
CA MET A 15 17.25 25.35 -10.16
C MET A 15 16.68 26.76 -10.01
N GLN A 16 17.21 27.57 -9.07
CA GLN A 16 16.75 28.94 -8.86
C GLN A 16 17.27 29.93 -9.90
N ALA A 17 18.50 29.75 -10.38
CA ALA A 17 19.14 30.63 -11.35
C ALA A 17 18.49 30.50 -12.74
N ASP A 18 18.22 29.28 -13.18
CA ASP A 18 17.70 29.00 -14.51
C ASP A 18 16.18 28.69 -14.52
N GLY A 19 15.56 28.60 -13.35
CA GLY A 19 14.12 28.36 -13.21
C GLY A 19 13.70 26.97 -13.70
N VAL A 20 14.61 26.00 -13.64
CA VAL A 20 14.42 24.63 -14.16
C VAL A 20 14.06 23.64 -13.06
N ASP A 21 13.46 22.51 -13.44
CA ASP A 21 13.17 21.43 -12.51
C ASP A 21 14.45 20.69 -12.05
N PHE A 22 14.30 19.89 -10.99
CA PHE A 22 15.38 19.13 -10.37
C PHE A 22 16.13 18.23 -11.37
N VAL A 23 15.41 17.55 -12.25
CA VAL A 23 16.02 16.57 -13.17
C VAL A 23 16.85 17.29 -14.23
N THR A 24 16.33 18.41 -14.73
CA THR A 24 17.01 19.26 -15.71
C THR A 24 18.26 19.88 -15.11
N ALA A 25 18.17 20.43 -13.89
CA ALA A 25 19.33 20.97 -13.16
C ALA A 25 20.38 19.89 -12.86
N ALA A 26 19.96 18.71 -12.39
CA ALA A 26 20.88 17.61 -12.09
C ALA A 26 21.60 17.11 -13.35
N LYS A 27 20.90 17.09 -14.50
CA LYS A 27 21.52 16.77 -15.80
C LYS A 27 22.48 17.85 -16.27
N ALA A 28 22.14 19.14 -16.12
CA ALA A 28 23.01 20.26 -16.47
C ALA A 28 24.32 20.25 -15.67
N LEU A 29 24.24 19.89 -14.40
CA LEU A 29 25.40 19.75 -13.50
C LEU A 29 26.19 18.45 -13.68
N GLY A 30 25.77 17.55 -14.59
CA GLY A 30 26.41 16.24 -14.78
C GLY A 30 26.25 15.30 -13.58
N ALA A 31 25.34 15.61 -12.65
CA ALA A 31 25.04 14.85 -11.45
C ALA A 31 23.93 13.79 -11.67
N TRP A 32 23.53 13.57 -12.92
CA TRP A 32 22.53 12.57 -13.29
C TRP A 32 23.18 11.38 -14.00
N VAL A 33 23.03 10.18 -13.43
CA VAL A 33 23.38 8.92 -14.07
C VAL A 33 22.09 8.22 -14.47
N ASP A 34 21.91 7.99 -15.77
CA ASP A 34 20.85 7.12 -16.26
C ASP A 34 21.34 5.68 -16.18
N ASP A 35 21.16 5.06 -15.01
CA ASP A 35 21.61 3.71 -14.70
C ASP A 35 20.73 2.61 -15.33
N GLY A 36 19.71 3.01 -16.09
CA GLY A 36 18.77 2.10 -16.74
C GLY A 36 17.95 1.28 -15.74
N HIS A 37 18.00 1.60 -14.45
CA HIS A 37 17.12 0.98 -13.48
C HIS A 37 15.71 1.51 -13.71
N GLU A 38 14.82 0.62 -14.15
CA GLU A 38 13.40 0.90 -14.18
C GLU A 38 13.00 1.43 -12.80
N ARG A 39 12.41 2.64 -12.77
CA ARG A 39 11.82 3.19 -11.55
C ARG A 39 10.88 2.12 -11.03
N ARG A 40 11.20 1.58 -9.84
CA ARG A 40 10.38 0.56 -9.19
C ARG A 40 8.94 1.04 -9.31
N PRO A 41 8.02 0.26 -9.91
CA PRO A 41 6.65 0.72 -10.08
C PRO A 41 6.19 1.23 -8.71
N ASP A 42 5.55 2.40 -8.68
CA ASP A 42 5.00 2.98 -7.45
C ASP A 42 3.98 1.97 -6.92
N THR A 43 4.44 0.99 -6.14
CA THR A 43 3.60 0.00 -5.50
C THR A 43 2.85 0.77 -4.45
N LYS A 44 1.57 1.00 -4.73
CA LYS A 44 0.67 1.62 -3.78
C LYS A 44 0.83 0.87 -2.46
N PRO A 45 1.15 1.57 -1.36
CA PRO A 45 1.33 0.88 -0.09
C PRO A 45 0.05 0.11 0.22
N PHE A 46 0.22 -1.14 0.65
CA PHE A 46 -0.89 -1.95 1.14
C PHE A 46 -1.65 -1.17 2.22
N VAL A 47 -2.97 -1.27 2.21
CA VAL A 47 -3.82 -0.60 3.20
C VAL A 47 -3.59 -1.23 4.57
N LEU A 48 -3.35 -2.55 4.59
CA LEU A 48 -3.04 -3.31 5.80
C LEU A 48 -1.64 -3.90 5.76
N SER A 49 -1.00 -4.00 6.93
CA SER A 49 0.17 -4.85 7.07
C SER A 49 -0.21 -6.34 7.04
N ALA A 50 0.72 -7.20 6.62
CA ALA A 50 0.52 -8.65 6.62
C ALA A 50 0.10 -9.19 8.01
N ARG A 51 0.62 -8.58 9.09
CA ARG A 51 0.22 -8.92 10.46
C ARG A 51 -1.27 -8.66 10.70
N GLN A 52 -1.77 -7.49 10.31
CA GLN A 52 -3.17 -7.13 10.48
C GLN A 52 -4.08 -8.03 9.64
N ALA A 53 -3.67 -8.38 8.41
CA ALA A 53 -4.39 -9.34 7.58
C ALA A 53 -4.51 -10.71 8.27
N MET A 54 -3.43 -11.21 8.86
CA MET A 54 -3.43 -12.46 9.62
C MET A 54 -4.33 -12.39 10.86
N GLU A 55 -4.37 -11.26 11.58
CA GLU A 55 -5.27 -11.05 12.72
C GLU A 55 -6.75 -11.13 12.28
N ILE A 56 -7.10 -10.57 11.12
CA ILE A 56 -8.46 -10.68 10.55
C ILE A 56 -8.77 -12.13 10.17
N ILE A 57 -7.87 -12.84 9.48
CA ILE A 57 -8.09 -14.25 9.11
C ILE A 57 -8.30 -15.11 10.36
N ALA A 58 -7.51 -14.91 11.41
CA ALA A 58 -7.67 -15.65 12.66
C ALA A 58 -9.05 -15.39 13.29
N PHE A 59 -9.53 -14.14 13.30
CA PHE A 59 -10.85 -13.79 13.82
C PHE A 59 -11.98 -14.43 13.00
N GLU A 60 -11.89 -14.39 11.67
CA GLU A 60 -12.89 -15.01 10.79
C GLU A 60 -12.90 -16.54 10.91
N ALA A 61 -11.73 -17.18 11.12
CA ALA A 61 -11.63 -18.62 11.36
C ALA A 61 -12.31 -19.05 12.67
N LEU A 62 -12.24 -18.24 13.73
CA LEU A 62 -12.97 -18.51 14.98
C LEU A 62 -14.48 -18.50 14.76
N PHE A 63 -14.98 -17.54 13.97
CA PHE A 63 -16.41 -17.49 13.63
C PHE A 63 -16.86 -18.71 12.82
N LEU A 64 -16.05 -19.14 11.84
CA LEU A 64 -16.30 -20.36 11.06
C LEU A 64 -16.36 -21.60 11.96
N LEU A 65 -15.46 -21.70 12.95
CA LEU A 65 -15.47 -22.80 13.92
C LEU A 65 -16.77 -22.82 14.74
N CYS A 66 -17.26 -21.66 15.18
CA CYS A 66 -18.54 -21.56 15.89
C CYS A 66 -19.70 -22.06 15.01
N CYS A 67 -19.77 -21.61 13.75
CA CYS A 67 -20.80 -22.06 12.80
C CYS A 67 -20.73 -23.58 12.58
N ALA A 68 -19.53 -24.12 12.37
CA ALA A 68 -19.32 -25.56 12.22
C ALA A 68 -19.74 -26.33 13.47
N GLY A 69 -19.47 -25.80 14.66
CA GLY A 69 -19.90 -26.38 15.93
C GLY A 69 -21.43 -26.42 16.07
N THR A 70 -22.11 -25.34 15.71
CA THR A 70 -23.59 -25.26 15.70
C THR A 70 -24.18 -26.31 14.78
N LEU A 71 -23.67 -26.40 13.54
CA LEU A 71 -24.10 -27.39 12.55
C LEU A 71 -23.83 -28.83 13.00
N ARG A 72 -22.65 -29.09 13.57
CA ARG A 72 -22.30 -30.41 14.12
C ARG A 72 -23.25 -30.86 15.22
N ASN A 73 -23.74 -29.91 16.03
CA ASN A 73 -24.69 -30.19 17.10
C ASN A 73 -26.14 -30.35 16.58
N GLY A 74 -26.36 -30.33 15.25
CA GLY A 74 -27.67 -30.51 14.62
C GLY A 74 -28.53 -29.25 14.58
N ASN A 75 -27.99 -28.10 14.99
CA ASN A 75 -28.71 -26.84 14.97
C ASN A 75 -28.51 -26.14 13.61
N PRO A 76 -29.57 -25.63 12.98
CA PRO A 76 -29.44 -24.81 11.79
C PRO A 76 -28.77 -23.47 12.13
N LEU A 77 -28.06 -22.88 11.17
CA LEU A 77 -27.56 -21.52 11.28
C LEU A 77 -28.73 -20.54 11.24
N THR A 78 -28.70 -19.55 12.13
CA THR A 78 -29.71 -18.48 12.12
C THR A 78 -29.49 -17.56 10.92
N PRO A 79 -30.50 -16.76 10.52
CA PRO A 79 -30.29 -15.73 9.51
C PRO A 79 -29.14 -14.77 9.85
N GLY A 80 -28.97 -14.41 11.13
CA GLY A 80 -27.85 -13.58 11.59
C GLY A 80 -26.48 -14.26 11.43
N ASP A 81 -26.41 -15.57 11.65
CA ASP A 81 -25.18 -16.34 11.39
C ASP A 81 -24.85 -16.35 9.90
N MET A 82 -25.86 -16.52 9.04
CA MET A 82 -25.70 -16.51 7.58
C MET A 82 -25.22 -15.15 7.06
N ASP A 83 -25.78 -14.04 7.57
CA ASP A 83 -25.34 -12.68 7.22
C ASP A 83 -23.88 -12.44 7.66
N ARG A 84 -23.52 -12.91 8.86
CA ARG A 84 -22.16 -12.79 9.38
C ARG A 84 -21.17 -13.67 8.60
N LEU A 85 -21.62 -14.83 8.12
CA LEU A 85 -20.84 -15.74 7.26
C LEU A 85 -20.57 -15.10 5.90
N ALA A 86 -21.57 -14.48 5.28
CA ALA A 86 -21.37 -13.72 4.04
C ALA A 86 -20.36 -12.58 4.24
N THR A 87 -20.45 -11.85 5.35
CA THR A 87 -19.50 -10.80 5.73
C THR A 87 -18.07 -11.36 5.91
N CYS A 88 -17.94 -12.51 6.57
CA CYS A 88 -16.68 -13.22 6.75
C CYS A 88 -16.04 -13.55 5.40
N THR A 89 -16.79 -14.17 4.49
CA THR A 89 -16.31 -14.51 3.14
C THR A 89 -15.88 -13.28 2.36
N GLY A 90 -16.65 -12.18 2.44
CA GLY A 90 -16.31 -10.91 1.79
C GLY A 90 -14.98 -10.34 2.28
N ARG A 91 -14.71 -10.39 3.59
CA ARG A 91 -13.44 -9.92 4.17
C ARG A 91 -12.25 -10.77 3.75
N ILE A 92 -12.38 -12.09 3.79
CA ILE A 92 -11.31 -13.01 3.35
C ILE A 92 -10.99 -12.79 1.87
N ARG A 93 -12.02 -12.61 1.03
CA ARG A 93 -11.84 -12.32 -0.39
C ARG A 93 -11.12 -10.98 -0.62
N ALA A 94 -11.53 -9.92 0.07
CA ALA A 94 -10.88 -8.62 -0.04
C ALA A 94 -9.40 -8.68 0.36
N LEU A 95 -9.07 -9.43 1.42
CA LEU A 95 -7.66 -9.68 1.78
C LEU A 95 -6.92 -10.47 0.71
N SER A 96 -7.55 -11.50 0.13
CA SER A 96 -6.92 -12.26 -0.95
C SER A 96 -6.65 -11.40 -2.20
N GLU A 97 -7.53 -10.46 -2.52
CA GLU A 97 -7.37 -9.55 -3.66
C GLU A 97 -6.32 -8.47 -3.36
N GLU A 98 -6.24 -8.01 -2.10
CA GLU A 98 -5.23 -7.05 -1.68
C GLU A 98 -3.82 -7.66 -1.73
N PHE A 99 -3.64 -8.91 -1.26
CA PHE A 99 -2.33 -9.58 -1.09
C PHE A 99 -1.92 -10.55 -2.22
N ALA A 100 -2.66 -10.60 -3.33
CA ALA A 100 -2.31 -11.42 -4.52
C ALA A 100 -1.27 -10.72 -5.40
#